data_AF-A0A2W0A385-F1
#
_entry.id   AF-A0A2W0A385-F1
#
_cell.length_a   1.000
_cell.length_b   1.000
_cell.length_c   1.000
_cell.angle_alpha   90.00
_cell.angle_beta   90.00
_cell.angle_gamma   90.00
#
_symmetry.space_group_name_H-M   'P 1'
#
loop_
_entity.id
_entity.type
_entity.pdbx_description
1 polymer ?
#
loop_
_entity_poly.entity_id
_entity_poly.type
_entity_poly.pdbx_seq_one_letter_code
_entity_poly.pdbx_strand_id
1 'polypeptide(L)'
;MLPFRPEDKLDIVNVDFVADAIATLHQKERPAFDTYHLSSGRESQSFRELTDALAAARGKRRPVFVPGLARPFSWLVNTLSNRRGAVGYETSLMKVFLPYLLWNTVFDNTRVTTELGRKPVPFSQYSYPLLEFSRENQFSYKYQDWPTASVGGSAA
;
A
#
# COMPACT_ATOMS: atom_id res chain seq x y z
N MET A 1 -0.40 -6.29 20.66
CA MET A 1 -1.69 -6.89 20.26
C MET A 1 -2.27 -6.03 19.15
N LEU A 2 -2.98 -6.62 18.19
CA LEU A 2 -3.56 -5.91 17.05
C LEU A 2 -5.10 -6.04 17.05
N PRO A 3 -5.87 -4.94 16.96
CA PRO A 3 -7.33 -4.97 17.02
C PRO A 3 -7.98 -5.29 15.66
N PHE A 4 -7.34 -6.14 14.86
CA PHE A 4 -7.75 -6.47 13.49
C PHE A 4 -8.16 -7.94 13.39
N ARG A 5 -8.98 -8.29 12.39
CA ARG A 5 -9.21 -9.68 12.03
C ARG A 5 -8.00 -10.16 11.24
N PRO A 6 -7.32 -11.25 11.66
CA PRO A 6 -6.10 -11.70 11.02
C PRO A 6 -6.28 -12.08 9.55
N GLU A 7 -7.47 -12.51 9.15
CA GLU A 7 -7.81 -13.03 7.83
C GLU A 7 -8.28 -11.92 6.86
N ASP A 8 -8.54 -10.70 7.35
CA ASP A 8 -8.86 -9.57 6.48
C ASP A 8 -7.66 -9.22 5.61
N LYS A 9 -7.92 -8.94 4.33
CA LYS A 9 -6.91 -8.65 3.31
C LYS A 9 -6.68 -7.16 3.14
N LEU A 10 -5.43 -6.80 2.85
CA LEU A 10 -5.03 -5.44 2.52
C LEU A 10 -4.60 -5.38 1.04
N ASP A 11 -5.34 -4.62 0.24
CA ASP A 11 -5.04 -4.43 -1.19
C ASP A 11 -3.95 -3.37 -1.40
N ILE A 12 -2.71 -3.73 -1.04
CA ILE A 12 -1.52 -2.90 -1.20
C ILE A 12 -0.76 -3.34 -2.44
N VAL A 13 -0.60 -2.45 -3.41
CA VAL A 13 0.07 -2.68 -4.71
C VAL A 13 1.41 -1.94 -4.78
N ASN A 14 2.42 -2.54 -5.43
CA ASN A 14 3.71 -1.89 -5.62
C ASN A 14 3.63 -0.81 -6.72
N VAL A 15 4.23 0.36 -6.47
CA VAL A 15 4.16 1.52 -7.38
C VAL A 15 4.78 1.21 -8.74
N ASP A 16 5.81 0.37 -8.83
CA ASP A 16 6.42 -0.01 -10.11
C ASP A 16 5.44 -0.72 -11.05
N PHE A 17 4.55 -1.56 -10.49
CA PHE A 17 3.49 -2.19 -11.27
C PHE A 17 2.48 -1.15 -11.74
N VAL A 18 2.08 -0.23 -10.86
CA VAL A 18 1.14 0.85 -11.19
C VAL A 18 1.68 1.76 -12.28
N ALA A 19 2.92 2.21 -12.16
CA ALA A 19 3.56 3.11 -13.11
C ALA A 19 3.72 2.48 -14.48
N ASP A 20 4.21 1.24 -14.54
CA ASP A 20 4.31 0.49 -15.80
C ASP A 20 2.93 0.20 -16.42
N ALA A 21 1.94 -0.13 -15.61
CA ALA A 21 0.57 -0.34 -16.08
C ALA A 21 0.02 0.92 -16.75
N ILE A 22 0.17 2.08 -16.09
CA ILE A 22 -0.26 3.37 -16.64
C ILE A 22 0.49 3.66 -17.93
N ALA A 23 1.83 3.56 -17.93
CA ALA A 23 2.66 3.87 -19.09
C ALA A 23 2.33 2.95 -20.29
N THR A 24 2.18 1.65 -20.04
CA THR A 24 1.91 0.65 -21.07
C THR A 24 0.49 0.78 -21.62
N LEU A 25 -0.52 0.86 -20.76
CA LEU A 25 -1.92 0.95 -21.19
C LEU A 25 -2.21 2.29 -21.89
N HIS A 26 -1.59 3.38 -21.45
CA HIS A 26 -1.80 4.70 -22.06
C HIS A 26 -1.17 4.82 -23.47
N GLN A 27 -0.07 4.11 -23.72
CA GLN A 27 0.61 4.11 -25.03
C GLN A 27 0.03 3.09 -26.02
N LYS A 28 -0.86 2.21 -25.57
CA LYS A 28 -1.44 1.17 -26.41
C LYS A 28 -2.52 1.76 -27.31
N GLU A 29 -2.43 1.52 -28.61
CA GLU A 29 -3.41 2.04 -29.59
C GLU A 29 -4.85 1.62 -29.29
N ARG A 30 -5.03 0.36 -28.83
CA ARG A 30 -6.33 -0.22 -28.52
C ARG A 30 -6.24 -1.07 -27.25
N PRO A 31 -6.39 -0.47 -26.06
CA PRO A 31 -6.55 -1.20 -24.81
C PRO A 31 -7.76 -2.13 -24.88
N ALA A 32 -7.70 -3.29 -24.23
CA ALA A 32 -8.80 -4.27 -24.30
C ALA A 32 -10.02 -3.85 -23.46
N PHE A 33 -9.83 -2.95 -22.50
CA PHE A 33 -10.86 -2.45 -21.59
C PHE A 33 -10.73 -0.93 -21.39
N ASP A 34 -11.82 -0.28 -20.99
CA ASP A 34 -11.85 1.16 -20.68
C ASP A 34 -11.44 1.47 -19.23
N THR A 35 -11.58 0.49 -18.33
CA THR A 35 -11.34 0.67 -16.89
C THR A 35 -10.57 -0.50 -16.31
N TYR A 36 -9.50 -0.17 -15.58
CA TYR A 36 -8.60 -1.09 -14.91
C TYR A 36 -8.50 -0.75 -13.43
N HIS A 37 -8.50 -1.78 -12.57
CA HIS A 37 -8.12 -1.62 -11.17
C HIS A 37 -6.64 -1.96 -11.02
N LEU A 38 -5.83 -0.95 -10.70
CA LEU A 38 -4.41 -1.13 -10.44
C LEU A 38 -4.24 -1.50 -8.97
N SER A 39 -4.37 -2.78 -8.67
CA SER A 39 -4.34 -3.30 -7.30
C SER A 39 -3.68 -4.68 -7.25
N SER A 40 -3.36 -5.16 -6.05
CA SER A 40 -2.91 -6.55 -5.78
C SER A 40 -4.05 -7.56 -5.94
N GLY A 41 -5.28 -7.08 -5.76
CA GLY A 41 -6.51 -7.76 -6.11
C GLY A 41 -6.73 -9.04 -5.31
N ARG A 42 -7.20 -10.11 -5.95
CA ARG A 42 -7.58 -11.35 -5.21
C ARG A 42 -6.40 -12.02 -4.50
N GLU A 43 -5.18 -11.75 -4.95
CA GLU A 43 -3.92 -12.23 -4.35
C GLU A 43 -3.38 -11.30 -3.25
N SER A 44 -4.16 -10.30 -2.83
CA SER A 44 -3.84 -9.48 -1.65
C SER A 44 -3.61 -10.34 -0.41
N GLN A 45 -2.62 -9.93 0.38
CA GLN A 45 -2.20 -10.63 1.59
C GLN A 45 -3.05 -10.20 2.79
N SER A 46 -3.30 -11.16 3.67
CA SER A 46 -3.97 -10.96 4.95
C SER A 46 -3.08 -10.24 5.96
N PHE A 47 -3.70 -9.65 6.99
CA PHE A 47 -2.97 -9.11 8.14
C PHE A 47 -2.01 -10.13 8.76
N ARG A 48 -2.44 -11.40 8.87
CA ARG A 48 -1.60 -12.47 9.40
C ARG A 48 -0.36 -12.68 8.54
N GLU A 49 -0.53 -12.87 7.23
CA GLU A 49 0.60 -13.09 6.32
C GLU A 49 1.59 -11.93 6.34
N LEU A 50 1.09 -10.69 6.34
CA LEU A 50 1.93 -9.50 6.37
C LEU A 50 2.68 -9.36 7.70
N THR A 51 1.99 -9.52 8.83
CA THR A 51 2.61 -9.38 10.14
C THR A 51 3.56 -10.52 10.47
N ASP A 52 3.29 -11.73 9.99
CA ASP A 52 4.20 -12.88 10.11
C ASP A 52 5.47 -12.66 9.28
N ALA A 53 5.35 -12.15 8.04
CA ALA A 53 6.51 -11.80 7.21
C ALA A 53 7.37 -10.70 7.86
N LEU A 54 6.74 -9.65 8.40
CA LEU A 54 7.45 -8.57 9.11
C LEU A 54 8.08 -9.04 10.42
N ALA A 55 7.40 -9.92 11.16
CA ALA A 55 7.94 -10.50 12.39
C ALA A 55 9.16 -11.38 12.09
N ALA A 56 9.09 -12.21 11.05
CA ALA A 56 10.20 -13.03 10.57
C ALA A 56 11.39 -12.17 10.13
N ALA A 57 11.17 -11.17 9.28
CA ALA A 57 12.21 -10.27 8.79
C ALA A 57 12.93 -9.50 9.91
N ARG A 58 12.22 -9.17 11.01
CA ARG A 58 12.80 -8.48 12.17
C ARG A 58 13.36 -9.41 13.25
N GLY A 59 13.23 -10.72 13.10
CA GLY A 59 13.54 -11.69 14.17
C GLY A 59 12.70 -11.46 15.44
N LYS A 60 11.45 -10.98 15.31
CA LYS A 60 10.55 -10.67 16.43
C LYS A 60 9.42 -11.68 16.55
N ARG A 61 8.80 -11.72 17.73
CA ARG A 61 7.60 -12.53 17.97
C ARG A 61 6.43 -12.02 17.12
N ARG A 62 5.63 -12.97 16.62
CA ARG A 62 4.38 -12.69 15.90
C ARG A 62 3.39 -11.93 16.79
N PRO A 63 2.62 -10.98 16.24
CA PRO A 63 1.61 -10.28 17.02
C PRO A 63 0.41 -11.18 17.35
N VAL A 64 -0.24 -10.88 18.47
CA VAL A 64 -1.52 -11.48 18.85
C VAL A 64 -2.66 -10.59 18.36
N PHE A 65 -3.58 -11.18 17.60
CA PHE A 65 -4.78 -10.51 17.09
C PHE A 65 -5.93 -10.61 18.09
N VAL A 66 -6.60 -9.49 18.37
CA VAL A 66 -7.72 -9.40 19.30
C VAL A 66 -8.83 -8.56 18.65
N PRO A 67 -9.62 -9.12 17.71
CA PRO A 67 -10.62 -8.38 16.94
C PRO A 67 -11.68 -7.69 17.80
N GLY A 68 -11.97 -8.23 19.00
CA GLY A 68 -12.88 -7.62 19.97
C GLY A 68 -12.47 -6.20 20.42
N LEU A 69 -11.21 -5.82 20.23
CA LEU A 69 -10.71 -4.48 20.54
C LEU A 69 -10.88 -3.46 19.40
N ALA A 70 -11.43 -3.84 18.24
CA ALA A 70 -11.61 -2.93 17.10
C ALA A 70 -12.47 -1.71 17.46
N ARG A 71 -13.64 -1.90 18.07
CA ARG A 71 -14.55 -0.81 18.47
C ARG A 71 -13.96 0.13 19.52
N PRO A 72 -13.41 -0.34 20.66
CA PRO A 72 -12.80 0.56 21.64
C PRO A 72 -11.57 1.27 21.07
N PHE A 73 -10.80 0.61 20.19
CA PHE A 73 -9.70 1.26 19.48
C PHE A 73 -10.18 2.40 18.57
N SER A 74 -11.21 2.18 17.75
CA SER A 74 -11.79 3.23 16.90
C SER A 74 -12.33 4.42 17.71
N TRP A 75 -13.00 4.15 18.84
CA TRP A 75 -13.49 5.20 19.73
C TRP A 75 -12.35 6.03 20.32
N LEU A 76 -11.28 5.37 20.78
CA LEU A 76 -10.09 6.02 21.31
C LEU A 76 -9.41 6.91 20.26
N VAL A 77 -9.21 6.40 19.05
CA VAL A 77 -8.64 7.15 17.91
C VAL A 77 -9.48 8.38 17.59
N ASN A 78 -10.81 8.24 17.51
CA ASN A 78 -11.72 9.37 17.28
C ASN A 78 -11.63 10.43 18.37
N THR A 79 -11.55 10.01 19.64
CA THR A 79 -11.50 10.92 20.78
C THR A 79 -10.17 11.69 20.83
N LEU A 80 -9.06 10.99 20.58
CA LEU A 80 -7.72 11.60 20.58
C LEU A 80 -7.47 12.49 19.36
N SER A 81 -8.06 12.16 18.20
CA SER A 81 -7.92 12.97 16.98
C SER A 81 -8.44 14.40 17.14
N ASN A 82 -9.35 14.65 18.08
CA ASN A 82 -9.89 15.97 18.35
C ASN A 82 -9.02 16.81 19.31
N ARG A 83 -7.90 16.26 19.83
CA ARG A 83 -6.98 16.99 20.71
C ARG A 83 -5.95 17.78 19.90
N ARG A 84 -5.50 18.93 20.43
CA ARG A 84 -4.39 19.70 19.85
C ARG A 84 -3.03 19.11 20.27
N GLY A 85 -2.03 19.21 19.40
CA GLY A 85 -0.64 18.75 19.65
C GLY A 85 -0.26 17.50 18.85
N ALA A 86 0.99 17.04 19.02
CA ALA A 86 1.58 15.94 18.24
C ALA A 86 0.75 14.63 18.31
N VAL A 87 0.23 14.29 19.49
CA VAL A 87 -0.65 13.12 19.69
C VAL A 87 -1.95 13.24 18.91
N GLY A 88 -2.51 14.46 18.82
CA GLY A 88 -3.70 14.73 18.01
C GLY A 88 -3.44 14.58 16.51
N TYR A 89 -2.25 14.99 16.05
CA TYR A 89 -1.85 14.84 14.65
C TYR A 89 -1.69 13.37 14.24
N GLU A 90 -0.95 12.57 15.01
CA GLU A 90 -0.75 11.14 14.73
C GLU A 90 -2.07 10.35 14.76
N THR A 91 -2.94 10.67 15.72
CA THR A 91 -4.25 10.02 15.84
C THR A 91 -5.24 10.48 14.77
N SER A 92 -5.10 11.71 14.26
CA SER A 92 -5.85 12.18 13.08
C SER A 92 -5.45 11.43 11.81
N LEU A 93 -4.16 11.18 11.59
CA LEU A 93 -3.70 10.33 10.50
C LEU A 93 -4.28 8.92 10.63
N MET A 94 -4.16 8.32 11.82
CA MET A 94 -4.73 6.99 12.09
C MET A 94 -6.24 6.96 11.82
N LYS A 95 -6.99 8.00 12.21
CA LYS A 95 -8.44 8.10 11.96
C LYS A 95 -8.78 8.04 10.46
N VAL A 96 -7.97 8.66 9.61
CA VAL A 96 -8.16 8.64 8.15
C VAL A 96 -7.85 7.26 7.58
N PHE A 97 -6.82 6.59 8.09
CA PHE A 97 -6.40 5.27 7.58
C PHE A 97 -7.18 4.10 8.17
N LEU A 98 -7.80 4.26 9.34
CA LEU A 98 -8.47 3.18 10.05
C LEU A 98 -9.58 2.49 9.24
N PRO A 99 -10.45 3.20 8.48
CA PRO A 99 -11.42 2.55 7.61
C PRO A 99 -10.77 1.63 6.57
N TYR A 100 -9.66 2.05 5.95
CA TYR A 100 -8.93 1.25 4.97
C TYR A 100 -8.26 0.02 5.57
N LEU A 101 -7.93 0.03 6.86
CA LEU A 101 -7.43 -1.13 7.59
C LEU A 101 -8.54 -2.10 8.02
N LEU A 102 -9.78 -1.62 8.16
CA LEU A 102 -10.92 -2.42 8.63
C LEU A 102 -11.79 -2.95 7.49
N TRP A 103 -11.71 -2.36 6.30
CA TRP A 103 -12.40 -2.87 5.12
C TRP A 103 -11.63 -4.01 4.48
N ASN A 104 -12.24 -5.20 4.50
CA ASN A 104 -11.76 -6.37 3.76
C ASN A 104 -12.19 -6.28 2.28
N THR A 105 -11.83 -5.19 1.62
CA THR A 105 -12.15 -4.93 0.21
C THR A 105 -10.93 -5.18 -0.64
N VAL A 106 -11.07 -6.06 -1.63
CA VAL A 106 -10.09 -6.29 -2.68
C VAL A 106 -10.72 -5.97 -4.02
N PHE A 107 -9.95 -5.36 -4.93
CA PHE A 107 -10.44 -5.05 -6.27
C PHE A 107 -10.14 -6.19 -7.25
N ASP A 108 -10.94 -6.32 -8.30
CA ASP A 108 -10.63 -7.27 -9.37
C ASP A 108 -9.63 -6.65 -10.35
N ASN A 109 -8.40 -7.17 -10.33
CA ASN A 109 -7.29 -6.76 -11.19
C ASN A 109 -7.08 -7.69 -12.39
N THR A 110 -8.02 -8.58 -12.70
CA THR A 110 -7.90 -9.54 -13.82
C THR A 110 -7.63 -8.83 -15.15
N ARG A 111 -8.27 -7.69 -15.39
CA ARG A 111 -8.10 -6.91 -16.64
C ARG A 111 -6.66 -6.46 -16.85
N VAL A 112 -6.07 -5.80 -15.86
CA VAL A 112 -4.70 -5.28 -15.98
C VAL A 112 -3.67 -6.41 -16.01
N THR A 113 -3.86 -7.45 -15.19
CA THR A 113 -2.90 -8.56 -15.14
C THR A 113 -2.92 -9.43 -16.40
N THR A 114 -4.10 -9.62 -17.00
CA THR A 114 -4.24 -10.31 -18.29
C THR A 114 -3.60 -9.49 -19.41
N GLU A 115 -3.81 -8.18 -19.42
CA GLU A 115 -3.35 -7.32 -20.50
C GLU A 115 -1.84 -7.05 -20.45
N LEU A 116 -1.25 -6.93 -19.27
CA LEU A 116 0.20 -6.77 -19.08
C LEU A 116 0.95 -8.10 -19.06
N GLY A 117 0.26 -9.23 -18.92
CA GLY A 117 0.88 -10.56 -18.81
C GLY A 117 1.70 -10.77 -17.53
N ARG A 118 1.51 -9.93 -16.51
CA ARG A 118 2.24 -9.99 -15.23
C ARG A 118 1.36 -9.55 -14.06
N LYS A 119 1.78 -9.91 -12.85
CA LYS A 119 1.07 -9.60 -11.60
C LYS A 119 1.88 -8.67 -10.69
N PRO A 120 1.22 -7.90 -9.80
CA PRO A 120 1.90 -7.13 -8.76
C PRO A 120 2.75 -8.01 -7.85
N VAL A 121 3.81 -7.42 -7.29
CA VAL A 121 4.65 -8.09 -6.30
C VAL A 121 3.93 -8.05 -4.94
N PRO A 122 3.84 -9.16 -4.19
CA PRO A 122 3.25 -9.15 -2.86
C PRO A 122 3.95 -8.19 -1.89
N PHE A 123 3.18 -7.41 -1.10
CA PHE A 123 3.71 -6.39 -0.19
C PHE A 123 4.78 -6.92 0.79
N SER A 124 4.61 -8.15 1.29
CA SER A 124 5.59 -8.81 2.16
C SER A 124 6.99 -8.92 1.56
N GLN A 125 7.13 -8.96 0.23
CA GLN A 125 8.44 -9.13 -0.42
C GLN A 125 9.27 -7.83 -0.44
N TYR A 126 8.63 -6.66 -0.37
CA TYR A 126 9.33 -5.37 -0.45
C TYR A 126 9.12 -4.47 0.77
N SER A 127 8.11 -4.71 1.62
CA SER A 127 7.77 -3.85 2.76
C SER A 127 8.91 -3.62 3.75
N TYR A 128 9.60 -4.68 4.17
CA TYR A 128 10.70 -4.57 5.14
C TYR A 128 11.99 -3.99 4.52
N PRO A 129 12.48 -4.48 3.37
CA PRO A 129 13.59 -3.85 2.67
C PRO A 129 13.35 -2.35 2.40
N LEU A 130 12.12 -1.96 2.03
CA LEU A 130 11.77 -0.56 1.81
C LEU A 130 11.86 0.27 3.09
N LEU A 131 11.48 -0.29 4.24
CA LEU A 131 11.63 0.37 5.54
C LEU A 131 13.10 0.51 5.94
N GLU A 132 13.93 -0.50 5.69
CA GLU A 132 15.37 -0.43 5.92
C GLU A 132 16.00 0.66 5.06
N PHE A 133 15.76 0.62 3.75
CA PHE A 133 16.20 1.66 2.83
C PHE A 133 15.76 3.07 3.28
N SER A 134 14.49 3.21 3.66
CA SER A 134 13.96 4.50 4.13
C SER A 134 14.68 4.99 5.39
N ARG A 135 14.99 4.11 6.33
CA ARG A 135 15.72 4.49 7.56
C ARG A 135 17.16 4.83 7.29
N GLU A 136 17.85 4.03 6.49
CA GLU A 136 19.24 4.26 6.07
C GLU A 136 19.40 5.61 5.35
N ASN A 137 18.39 6.02 4.59
CA ASN A 137 18.36 7.29 3.88
C ASN A 137 17.61 8.41 4.63
N GLN A 138 17.30 8.21 5.91
CA GLN A 138 16.62 9.21 6.76
C GLN A 138 15.31 9.76 6.16
N PHE A 139 14.56 8.90 5.46
CA PHE A 139 13.34 9.24 4.72
C PHE A 139 13.55 10.33 3.65
N SER A 140 14.79 10.49 3.17
CA SER A 140 15.15 11.36 2.06
C SER A 140 15.50 10.54 0.83
N TYR A 141 14.89 10.84 -0.31
CA TYR A 141 15.28 10.25 -1.58
C TYR A 141 16.07 11.28 -2.37
N LYS A 142 17.36 11.00 -2.60
CA LYS A 142 18.21 11.81 -3.47
C LYS A 142 17.83 11.56 -4.93
N TYR A 143 16.74 12.18 -5.35
CA TYR A 143 16.30 12.10 -6.73
C TYR A 143 17.30 12.82 -7.63
N GLN A 144 17.49 12.28 -8.83
CA GLN A 144 18.18 12.98 -9.89
C GLN A 144 17.15 13.85 -10.61
N ASP A 145 17.46 15.13 -10.81
CA ASP A 145 16.63 15.99 -11.64
C ASP A 145 16.49 15.40 -13.04
N TRP A 146 15.32 15.62 -13.64
CA TRP A 146 15.13 15.26 -15.03
C TRP A 146 16.19 15.97 -15.89
N PRO A 147 16.91 15.25 -16.77
CA PRO A 147 17.94 15.88 -17.59
C PRO A 147 17.31 16.99 -18.43
N THR A 148 17.74 18.23 -18.19
CA THR A 148 17.22 19.45 -18.84
C THR A 148 17.76 19.62 -20.27
N ALA A 149 18.54 18.65 -20.76
CA ALA A 149 19.17 18.68 -22.07
C ALA A 149 18.31 17.95 -23.13
N SER A 150 17.63 18.76 -23.95
CA SER A 150 17.22 18.44 -25.33
C SER A 150 16.51 17.10 -25.60
N VAL A 151 15.25 16.98 -25.20
CA VAL A 151 14.29 16.18 -25.99
C VAL A 151 13.28 17.16 -26.57
N GLY A 152 13.63 17.71 -27.73
CA GLY A 152 12.67 18.37 -28.60
C GLY A 152 11.70 17.33 -29.13
N GLY A 153 10.55 17.20 -28.48
CA GLY A 153 9.34 16.66 -29.07
C GLY A 153 8.39 17.83 -29.30
N SER A 154 8.33 18.33 -30.53
CA SER A 154 7.31 19.30 -30.93
C SER A 154 5.94 18.65 -30.72
N ALA A 155 5.18 19.13 -29.74
CA ALA A 155 3.74 18.92 -29.74
C ALA A 155 3.19 19.73 -30.92
N ALA A 156 2.92 19.03 -32.02
CA ALA A 156 2.05 19.48 -33.10
C ALA A 156 0.81 18.59 -33.07
#